data_AF-A0AAW5L6H3-F1
#
_entry.id   AF-A0AAW5L6H3-F1
#
_cell.length_a   1.000
_cell.length_b   1.000
_cell.length_c   1.000
_cell.angle_alpha   90.00
_cell.angle_beta   90.00
_cell.angle_gamma   90.00
#
_symmetry.space_group_name_H-M   'P 1'
#
loop_
_entity.id
_entity.type
_entity.pdbx_description
1 polymer ?
#
loop_
_entity_poly.entity_id
_entity_poly.type
_entity_poly.pdbx_seq_one_letter_code
_entity_poly.pdbx_strand_id
1 'polypeptide(L)' 'MDEQKKQQFLQDVYEKFIYTIGVACPNSREKGIAITNAETAYLWAKKSLEENK' A
#
# COMPACT_ATOMS: atom_id res chain seq x y z
N MET A 1 -17.34 7.35 7.58
CA MET A 1 -17.08 6.33 6.53
C MET A 1 -16.95 5.00 7.23
N ASP A 2 -17.72 4.00 6.79
CA ASP A 2 -17.74 2.64 7.36
C ASP A 2 -16.31 2.06 7.43
N GLU A 3 -15.99 1.33 8.50
CA GLU A 3 -14.66 0.75 8.70
C GLU A 3 -14.29 -0.20 7.55
N GLN A 4 -15.26 -0.98 7.05
CA GLN A 4 -15.04 -1.85 5.89
C GLN A 4 -14.68 -1.04 4.65
N LYS A 5 -15.30 0.12 4.45
CA LYS A 5 -14.97 1.01 3.33
C LYS A 5 -13.57 1.61 3.45
N LYS A 6 -13.13 1.95 4.67
CA LYS A 6 -11.76 2.42 4.92
C LYS A 6 -10.72 1.35 4.61
N GLN A 7 -10.96 0.10 5.05
CA GLN A 7 -10.05 -1.01 4.78
C GLN A 7 -9.99 -1.34 3.29
N GLN A 8 -11.15 -1.39 2.63
CA GLN A 8 -11.23 -1.66 1.19
C GLN A 8 -10.56 -0.55 0.37
N PHE A 9 -10.75 0.72 0.75
CA PHE A 9 -10.03 1.83 0.13
C PHE A 9 -8.51 1.69 0.28
N LEU A 10 -8.03 1.32 1.47
CA LEU A 10 -6.59 1.16 1.72
C LEU A 10 -5.99 0.03 0.86
N GLN A 11 -6.72 -1.08 0.72
CA GLN A 11 -6.32 -2.20 -0.14
C GLN A 11 -6.27 -1.77 -1.63
N ASP A 12 -7.32 -1.11 -2.12
CA ASP A 12 -7.39 -0.64 -3.51
C ASP A 12 -6.22 0.30 -3.87
N VAL A 13 -5.86 1.21 -2.95
CA VAL A 13 -4.74 2.14 -3.14
C VAL A 13 -3.41 1.40 -3.18
N TYR A 14 -3.22 0.43 -2.28
CA TYR A 14 -2.01 -0.39 -2.23
C TYR A 14 -1.82 -1.19 -3.53
N GLU A 15 -2.86 -1.87 -4.02
CA GLU A 15 -2.80 -2.66 -5.26
C GLU A 15 -2.47 -1.79 -6.48
N LYS A 16 -3.10 -0.61 -6.60
CA LYS A 16 -2.80 0.36 -7.66
C LYS A 16 -1.37 0.87 -7.60
N PHE A 17 -0.85 1.08 -6.40
CA PHE A 17 0.51 1.57 -6.23
C PHE A 17 1.54 0.49 -6.60
N ILE A 18 1.32 -0.77 -6.18
CA ILE A 18 2.15 -1.92 -6.59
C ILE A 18 2.14 -2.10 -8.11
N TYR A 19 0.98 -2.01 -8.74
CA TYR A 19 0.88 -2.05 -10.21
C TYR A 19 1.71 -0.94 -10.86
N THR A 20 1.61 0.29 -10.33
CA THR A 20 2.36 1.45 -10.83
C THR A 20 3.87 1.23 -10.70
N ILE A 21 4.35 0.73 -9.56
CA ILE A 21 5.76 0.36 -9.36
C ILE A 21 6.18 -0.72 -10.38
N GLY A 22 5.30 -1.70 -10.61
CA GLY A 22 5.49 -2.78 -11.56
C GLY A 22 5.80 -2.31 -12.98
N VAL A 23 5.07 -1.28 -13.44
CA VAL A 23 5.15 -0.70 -14.79
C VAL A 23 6.23 0.38 -14.90
N ALA A 24 6.32 1.28 -13.91
CA ALA A 24 7.15 2.47 -13.98
C ALA A 24 8.59 2.25 -13.51
N CYS A 25 8.87 1.20 -12.73
CA CYS A 25 10.19 0.93 -12.19
C CYS A 25 10.85 -0.27 -12.90
N PRO A 26 11.66 -0.06 -13.96
CA PRO A 26 12.25 -1.14 -14.74
C PRO A 26 13.47 -1.79 -14.06
N ASN A 27 14.17 -1.06 -13.18
CA ASN A 27 15.33 -1.59 -12.46
C ASN A 27 14.88 -2.45 -11.26
N SER A 28 15.37 -3.68 -11.17
CA SER A 28 15.00 -4.64 -10.14
C SER A 28 15.33 -4.18 -8.71
N ARG A 29 16.40 -3.39 -8.52
CA ARG A 29 16.79 -2.91 -7.18
C ARG A 29 15.85 -1.82 -6.67
N GLU A 30 15.68 -0.75 -7.44
CA GLU A 30 14.77 0.36 -7.10
C GLU A 30 13.33 -0.13 -7.01
N LYS A 31 12.94 -1.08 -7.86
CA LYS A 31 11.62 -1.73 -7.81
C LYS A 31 11.43 -2.48 -6.49
N GLY A 32 12.42 -3.26 -6.06
CA GLY A 32 12.37 -3.96 -4.78
C GLY A 32 12.21 -2.99 -3.61
N ILE A 33 13.02 -1.93 -3.57
CA ILE A 33 12.94 -0.89 -2.54
C ILE A 33 11.55 -0.23 -2.55
N ALA A 34 11.01 0.10 -3.72
CA ALA A 34 9.70 0.73 -3.84
C ALA A 34 8.57 -0.19 -3.36
N ILE A 35 8.62 -1.50 -3.67
CA ILE A 35 7.65 -2.49 -3.19
C ILE A 35 7.72 -2.61 -1.67
N THR A 36 8.91 -2.79 -1.08
CA THR A 36 9.06 -2.89 0.39
C THR A 36 8.56 -1.64 1.11
N ASN A 37 8.81 -0.45 0.55
CA ASN A 37 8.31 0.80 1.11
C ASN A 37 6.77 0.87 1.03
N ALA A 38 6.18 0.45 -0.10
CA ALA A 38 4.73 0.38 -0.27
C ALA A 38 4.07 -0.58 0.74
N GLU A 39 4.63 -1.77 0.92
CA GLU A 39 4.17 -2.77 1.89
C GLU A 39 4.24 -2.21 3.32
N THR A 40 5.35 -1.59 3.68
CA THR A 40 5.55 -1.00 5.00
C THR A 40 4.51 0.10 5.28
N ALA A 41 4.31 1.00 4.32
CA ALA A 41 3.32 2.08 4.44
C ALA A 41 1.89 1.53 4.59
N TYR A 42 1.54 0.50 3.81
CA TYR A 42 0.24 -0.17 3.91
C TYR A 42 0.02 -0.78 5.30
N LEU A 43 1.01 -1.49 5.84
CA LEU A 43 0.92 -2.10 7.18
C LEU A 43 0.78 -1.04 8.28
N TRP A 44 1.52 0.07 8.21
CA TRP A 44 1.36 1.18 9.16
C TRP A 44 0.00 1.85 9.07
N ALA A 45 -0.50 2.09 7.85
CA ALA A 45 -1.82 2.67 7.65
C ALA A 45 -2.92 1.73 8.18
N LYS A 46 -2.80 0.42 7.94
CA LYS A 46 -3.73 -0.59 8.45
C LYS A 46 -3.75 -0.61 9.97
N LYS A 47 -2.57 -0.68 10.60
CA LYS A 47 -2.43 -0.65 12.06
C LYS A 47 -3.01 0.62 12.67
N SER A 48 -2.72 1.78 12.09
CA SER A 48 -3.28 3.06 12.53
C SER A 48 -4.82 3.04 12.46
N LEU A 49 -5.39 2.43 11.41
CA LEU A 49 -6.83 2.31 11.27
C LEU A 49 -7.47 1.38 12.33
N GLU A 50 -6.75 0.33 12.74
CA GLU A 50 -7.15 -0.60 13.79
C GLU A 50 -7.07 0.03 15.20
N GLU A 51 -6.07 0.88 15.44
CA GLU A 51 -5.84 1.56 16.73
C GLU A 51 -6.73 2.80 16.93
N ASN A 52 -7.16 3.46 15.86
CA ASN A 52 -8.01 4.66 15.89
C ASN A 52 -9.49 4.36 15.54
N LYS A 53 -9.98 3.17 15.92
CA LYS A 53 -11.39 2.77 15.76
C LYS A 53 -12.32 3.56 16.68
#